data_AF-A0A968D5Y9-F1
#
_entry.id   AF-A0A968D5Y9-F1
#
_cell.length_a   1.000
_cell.length_b   1.000
_cell.length_c   1.000
_cell.angle_alpha   90.00
_cell.angle_beta   90.00
_cell.angle_gamma   90.00
#
_symmetry.space_group_name_H-M   'P 1'
#
loop_
_entity.id
_entity.type
_entity.pdbx_description
1 polymer ?
#
loop_
_entity_poly.entity_id
_entity_poly.type
_entity_poly.pdbx_seq_one_letter_code
_entity_poly.pdbx_strand_id
1 'polypeptide(L)'
;TSDRIAWSVNTNPVVVRRVLGQLRKAGLVSSLPGASGGSKLKQEPEEITLADVFDAVRNGDDQFNSHSPNPECPVRSNILPTLEEVFDKTQAAMKVQLKKVT
;
A
#
# COMPACT_ATOMS: atom_id res chain seq x y z
N THR A 1 -9.81 16.86 8.12
CA THR A 1 -10.88 15.86 7.86
C THR A 1 -10.61 15.17 6.54
N SER A 2 -11.19 13.98 6.32
CA SER A 2 -11.04 13.26 5.05
C SER A 2 -11.53 14.06 3.85
N ASP A 3 -12.57 14.87 4.01
CA ASP A 3 -13.15 15.69 2.91
C ASP A 3 -12.19 16.81 2.48
N ARG A 4 -11.46 17.42 3.43
CA ARG A 4 -10.41 18.40 3.12
C ARG A 4 -9.23 17.78 2.37
N ILE A 5 -8.78 16.61 2.80
CA ILE A 5 -7.70 15.88 2.12
C ILE A 5 -8.15 15.49 0.72
N ALA A 6 -9.36 14.94 0.59
CA ALA A 6 -9.91 14.49 -0.69
C ALA A 6 -10.03 15.61 -1.71
N TRP A 7 -10.50 16.80 -1.29
CA TRP A 7 -10.50 17.99 -2.12
C TRP A 7 -9.08 18.39 -2.55
N SER A 8 -8.12 18.38 -1.61
CA SER A 8 -6.71 18.75 -1.89
C SER A 8 -6.00 17.81 -2.86
N VAL A 9 -6.30 16.51 -2.82
CA VAL A 9 -5.68 15.51 -3.70
C VAL A 9 -6.59 15.11 -4.88
N ASN A 10 -7.66 15.88 -5.11
CA ASN A 10 -8.65 15.67 -6.16
C ASN A 10 -9.15 14.21 -6.26
N THR A 11 -9.62 13.66 -5.14
CA THR A 11 -10.13 12.28 -5.06
C THR A 11 -11.43 12.20 -4.24
N ASN A 12 -11.98 11.00 -4.12
CA ASN A 12 -13.19 10.76 -3.32
C ASN A 12 -12.84 10.60 -1.83
N PRO A 13 -13.55 11.26 -0.88
CA PRO A 13 -13.37 11.08 0.55
C PRO A 13 -13.42 9.63 1.05
N VAL A 14 -14.16 8.75 0.37
CA VAL A 14 -14.22 7.31 0.68
C VAL A 14 -12.86 6.63 0.46
N VAL A 15 -12.14 6.99 -0.61
CA VAL A 15 -10.80 6.46 -0.89
C VAL A 15 -9.82 6.94 0.18
N VAL A 16 -9.87 8.22 0.54
CA VAL A 16 -9.05 8.78 1.61
C VAL A 16 -9.30 8.07 2.94
N ARG A 17 -10.56 7.84 3.32
CA ARG A 17 -10.89 7.10 4.56
C ARG A 17 -10.36 5.67 4.54
N ARG A 18 -10.41 4.99 3.39
CA ARG A 18 -9.84 3.65 3.22
C ARG A 18 -8.32 3.64 3.45
N VAL A 19 -7.60 4.53 2.78
CA VAL A 19 -6.14 4.65 2.90
C VAL A 19 -5.73 5.05 4.32
N LEU A 20 -6.39 6.05 4.92
CA LEU A 20 -6.15 6.43 6.32
C LEU A 20 -6.43 5.26 7.29
N GLY A 21 -7.43 4.43 6.99
CA GLY A 21 -7.71 3.21 7.76
C GLY A 21 -6.59 2.17 7.66
N GLN A 22 -6.01 1.98 6.48
CA GLN A 22 -4.86 1.11 6.26
C GLN A 22 -3.62 1.62 6.99
N LEU A 23 -3.29 2.90 6.82
CA LEU A 23 -2.18 3.55 7.53
C LEU A 23 -2.35 3.47 9.05
N ARG A 24 -3.60 3.57 9.56
CA ARG A 24 -3.90 3.42 10.99
C ARG A 24 -3.64 2.00 11.48
N LYS A 25 -4.03 0.99 10.70
CA LYS A 25 -3.77 -0.42 11.02
C LYS A 25 -2.27 -0.73 11.06
N ALA A 26 -1.50 -0.12 10.16
CA ALA A 26 -0.04 -0.20 10.15
C ALA A 26 0.64 0.64 11.24
N GLY A 27 -0.12 1.41 12.03
CA GLY A 27 0.41 2.24 13.10
C GLY A 27 1.09 3.53 12.65
N LEU A 28 0.97 3.92 11.38
CA LEU A 28 1.60 5.14 10.84
C LEU A 28 0.78 6.40 11.15
N VAL A 29 -0.53 6.27 11.30
CA VAL A 29 -1.42 7.38 11.68
C VAL A 29 -2.30 7.03 12.88
N SER A 30 -2.63 8.04 13.66
CA SER A 30 -3.66 7.99 14.71
C SER A 30 -4.92 8.72 14.25
N SER A 31 -6.06 8.40 14.85
CA SER A 31 -7.33 9.09 14.60
C SER A 31 -7.89 9.65 15.90
N LEU A 32 -8.22 10.94 15.88
CA LEU A 32 -8.87 11.64 16.98
C LEU A 32 -10.38 11.74 16.69
N PRO A 33 -11.26 11.25 17.58
CA PRO A 33 -12.71 11.38 17.43
C PRO A 33 -13.19 12.82 17.72
N GLY A 34 -14.44 13.11 17.33
CA GLY A 34 -15.12 14.39 17.60
C GLY A 34 -15.15 15.37 16.43
N ALA A 35 -15.88 16.47 16.60
CA ALA A 35 -16.09 17.50 15.56
C ALA A 35 -14.80 18.21 15.11
N SER A 36 -13.81 18.31 16.00
CA SER A 36 -12.46 18.80 15.72
C SER A 36 -11.45 17.67 15.45
N GLY A 37 -11.95 16.44 15.29
CA GLY A 37 -11.16 15.24 15.06
C GLY A 37 -10.51 15.17 13.68
N GLY A 38 -9.69 14.15 13.47
CA GLY A 38 -8.94 13.95 12.23
C GLY A 38 -7.87 12.89 12.35
N SER A 39 -7.05 12.75 11.31
CA SER A 39 -5.89 11.87 11.33
C SER A 39 -4.61 12.67 11.53
N LYS A 40 -3.67 12.11 12.32
CA LYS A 40 -2.33 12.66 12.54
C LYS A 40 -1.28 11.56 12.36
N LEU A 41 -0.06 11.92 11.96
CA LEU A 41 1.06 10.99 12.00
C LEU A 41 1.30 10.53 13.45
N LYS A 42 1.69 9.27 13.62
CA LYS A 42 1.98 8.68 14.94
C LYS A 42 3.43 8.86 15.36
N GLN A 43 4.31 9.14 14.42
CA GLN A 43 5.74 9.38 14.58
C GLN A 43 6.17 10.51 13.65
N GLU A 44 7.41 10.99 13.78
CA GLU A 44 7.93 12.07 12.94
C GLU A 44 8.02 11.62 11.46
N PRO A 45 7.79 12.50 10.47
CA PRO A 45 7.89 12.14 9.06
C PRO A 45 9.21 11.47 8.68
N GLU A 46 10.32 11.91 9.28
CA GLU A 46 11.67 11.40 9.05
C GLU A 46 11.87 9.95 9.54
N GLU A 47 10.93 9.42 10.33
CA GLU A 47 10.93 8.03 10.80
C GLU A 47 10.02 7.10 9.96
N ILE A 48 9.31 7.65 8.96
CA ILE A 48 8.38 6.90 8.11
C ILE A 48 8.99 6.77 6.73
N THR A 49 9.44 5.57 6.34
CA THR A 49 9.95 5.38 4.98
C THR A 49 8.81 5.22 3.97
N LEU A 50 9.08 5.50 2.69
CA LEU A 50 8.13 5.17 1.61
C LEU A 50 7.85 3.67 1.53
N ALA A 51 8.75 2.81 2.01
CA ALA A 51 8.50 1.38 2.10
C ALA A 51 7.42 1.05 3.14
N ASP A 52 7.40 1.75 4.27
CA ASP A 52 6.37 1.58 5.30
C ASP A 52 5.00 2.01 4.79
N VAL A 53 4.93 3.13 4.07
CA VAL A 53 3.70 3.60 3.42
C VAL A 53 3.24 2.62 2.35
N PHE A 54 4.16 2.10 1.54
CA PHE A 54 3.86 1.12 0.50
C PHE A 54 3.27 -0.18 1.10
N ASP A 55 3.91 -0.72 2.14
CA ASP A 55 3.48 -1.93 2.82
C ASP A 55 2.15 -1.74 3.57
N ALA A 56 1.89 -0.54 4.09
CA ALA A 56 0.63 -0.23 4.76
C ALA A 56 -0.57 -0.19 3.80
N VAL A 57 -0.40 0.40 2.61
CA VAL A 57 -1.51 0.64 1.67
C VAL A 57 -1.76 -0.55 0.75
N ARG A 58 -0.74 -1.37 0.47
CA ARG A 58 -0.93 -2.61 -0.31
C ARG A 58 -1.36 -3.77 0.58
N ASN A 59 -2.56 -4.26 0.32
CA ASN A 59 -3.06 -5.50 0.93
C ASN A 59 -2.49 -6.71 0.19
N GLY A 60 -1.24 -7.12 0.42
CA GLY A 60 -0.72 -8.46 0.13
C GLY A 60 -0.77 -9.01 -1.32
N ASP A 61 -1.43 -8.33 -2.27
CA ASP A 61 -1.50 -8.75 -3.66
C ASP A 61 -0.16 -8.44 -4.32
N ASP A 62 0.58 -9.51 -4.62
CA ASP A 62 1.81 -9.45 -5.39
C ASP A 62 1.57 -8.63 -6.65
N GLN A 63 2.44 -7.64 -6.87
CA GLN A 63 2.34 -6.69 -7.99
C GLN A 63 2.15 -7.35 -9.34
N PHE A 64 2.59 -8.59 -9.44
CA PHE A 64 2.72 -9.31 -10.68
C PHE A 64 1.76 -10.50 -10.77
N ASN A 65 0.97 -10.77 -9.73
CA ASN A 65 0.20 -12.00 -9.63
C ASN A 65 -1.31 -11.70 -9.43
N SER A 66 -1.92 -11.01 -10.40
CA SER A 66 -3.32 -10.58 -10.33
C SER A 66 -4.33 -11.61 -10.84
N HIS A 67 -3.89 -12.77 -11.34
CA HIS A 67 -4.77 -13.70 -12.04
C HIS A 67 -4.52 -15.17 -11.70
N SER A 68 -5.55 -15.85 -11.22
CA SER A 68 -5.53 -17.30 -11.02
C SER A 68 -5.23 -18.02 -12.36
N PRO A 69 -4.28 -18.97 -12.39
CA PRO A 69 -3.96 -19.71 -13.60
C PRO A 69 -5.16 -20.53 -14.09
N ASN A 70 -5.28 -20.73 -15.42
CA ASN A 70 -6.27 -21.65 -15.97
C ASN A 70 -5.62 -23.04 -15.97
N PRO A 71 -6.08 -24.00 -15.17
CA PRO A 71 -5.47 -25.33 -15.10
C PRO A 71 -5.56 -26.11 -16.42
N GLU A 72 -6.49 -25.77 -17.31
CA GLU A 72 -6.65 -26.44 -18.61
C GLU A 72 -5.65 -25.95 -19.67
N CYS A 73 -4.94 -24.85 -19.42
CA CYS A 73 -3.96 -24.30 -20.35
C CYS A 73 -2.54 -24.60 -19.86
N PRO A 74 -1.78 -25.50 -20.51
CA PRO A 74 -0.43 -25.89 -20.07
C PRO A 74 0.57 -24.74 -20.10
N VAL A 75 0.35 -23.70 -20.91
CA VAL A 75 1.17 -22.49 -20.89
C VAL A 75 0.85 -21.64 -19.67
N ARG A 76 -0.44 -21.38 -19.40
CA ARG A 76 -0.89 -20.50 -18.31
C ARG A 76 -0.69 -21.12 -16.93
N SER A 77 -0.67 -22.45 -16.82
CA SER A 77 -0.38 -23.15 -15.56
C SER A 77 1.10 -23.10 -15.16
N ASN A 78 2.01 -22.99 -16.14
CA ASN A 78 3.47 -22.99 -15.88
C ASN A 78 4.09 -21.58 -15.89
N ILE A 79 3.39 -20.57 -16.41
CA ILE A 79 3.95 -19.21 -16.53
C ILE A 79 4.15 -18.52 -15.18
N LEU A 80 3.26 -18.73 -14.22
CA LEU A 80 3.33 -18.09 -12.91
C LEU A 80 4.55 -18.57 -12.10
N PRO A 81 4.78 -19.89 -11.90
CA PRO A 81 5.98 -20.38 -11.22
C PRO A 81 7.29 -19.93 -11.88
N THR A 82 7.28 -19.79 -13.21
CA THR A 82 8.47 -19.35 -13.97
C THR A 82 8.83 -17.89 -13.69
N LEU A 83 7.83 -17.03 -13.47
CA LEU A 83 8.02 -15.60 -13.27
C LEU A 83 8.09 -15.19 -11.80
N GLU A 84 7.64 -16.05 -10.88
CA GLU A 84 7.59 -15.80 -9.44
C GLU A 84 8.94 -15.32 -8.88
N GLU A 85 10.04 -16.02 -9.19
CA GLU A 85 11.38 -15.63 -8.72
C GLU A 85 11.80 -14.23 -9.24
N VAL A 86 11.46 -13.91 -10.50
CA VAL A 86 11.79 -12.61 -11.09
C VAL A 86 10.98 -11.50 -10.44
N PHE A 87 9.69 -11.76 -10.21
CA PHE A 87 8.78 -10.84 -9.56
C PHE A 87 9.19 -10.54 -8.12
N ASP A 88 9.56 -11.57 -7.36
CA ASP A 88 10.04 -11.45 -5.98
C ASP A 88 11.32 -10.60 -5.91
N LYS A 89 12.31 -10.91 -6.77
CA LYS A 89 13.57 -10.14 -6.83
C LYS A 89 13.33 -8.70 -7.21
N THR A 90 12.43 -8.45 -8.16
CA THR A 90 12.10 -7.09 -8.61
C THR A 90 11.40 -6.31 -7.50
N GLN A 91 10.42 -6.91 -6.83
CA GLN A 91 9.71 -6.31 -5.71
C GLN A 91 10.67 -6.01 -4.55
N ALA A 92 11.57 -6.92 -4.22
CA ALA A 92 12.59 -6.73 -3.19
C ALA A 92 13.52 -5.55 -3.53
N ALA A 93 14.03 -5.49 -4.78
CA ALA A 93 14.90 -4.40 -5.23
C ALA A 93 14.21 -3.03 -5.18
N MET A 94 12.93 -2.97 -5.57
CA MET A 94 12.11 -1.75 -5.43
C MET A 94 11.99 -1.33 -3.96
N LYS A 95 11.63 -2.26 -3.06
CA LYS A 95 11.51 -1.96 -1.63
C LYS A 95 12.81 -1.45 -1.02
N VAL A 96 13.97 -1.96 -1.46
CA VAL A 96 15.28 -1.47 -1.02
C VAL A 96 15.47 0.02 -1.35
N GLN A 97 14.97 0.50 -2.49
CA GLN A 97 15.04 1.93 -2.81
C GLN A 97 14.04 2.76 -2.01
N LEU A 98 12.82 2.24 -1.81
CA LEU A 98 11.80 2.94 -1.01
C LEU A 98 12.22 3.12 0.45
N LYS A 99 12.99 2.19 1.02
CA LYS A 99 13.53 2.30 2.39
C LYS A 99 14.52 3.44 2.58
N LYS A 100 15.07 4.02 1.51
CA LYS A 100 16.05 5.11 1.57
C LYS A 100 15.40 6.50 1.61
N VAL A 101 14.09 6.58 1.45
CA VAL A 101 13.34 7.83 1.37
C VAL A 101 12.33 7.85 2.50
N THR A 102 12.31 8.96 3.23
CA THR A 102 11.40 9.27 4.33
C THR A 102 10.54 10.45 3.94
#